data_AF-A0ABC8EBM0-F1
#
_entry.id   AF-A0ABC8EBM0-F1
#
_cell.length_a   1.000
_cell.length_b   1.000
_cell.length_c   1.000
_cell.angle_alpha   90.00
_cell.angle_beta   90.00
_cell.angle_gamma   90.00
#
_symmetry.space_group_name_H-M   'P 1'
#
loop_
_entity.id
_entity.type
_entity.pdbx_description
1 polymer ?
#
loop_
_entity_poly.entity_id
_entity_poly.type
_entity_poly.pdbx_seq_one_letter_code
_entity_poly.pdbx_strand_id
1 'polypeptide(L)' 'MDPQTFASLIGINYKTYYSWERGVAGPSLETALKVAKKLNKKVEDVWYLD' A
#
# COMPACT_ATOMS: atom_id res chain seq x y z
N MET A 1 -8.98 -11.17 2.17
CA MET A 1 -9.26 -10.01 1.30
C MET A 1 -8.40 -10.16 0.07
N ASP A 2 -8.98 -10.15 -1.12
CA ASP A 2 -8.21 -10.28 -2.36
C ASP A 2 -7.34 -9.03 -2.60
N PRO A 3 -6.10 -9.20 -3.10
CA PRO A 3 -5.16 -8.11 -3.35
C PRO A 3 -5.72 -7.07 -4.33
N GLN A 4 -6.55 -7.50 -5.28
CA GLN A 4 -7.25 -6.62 -6.21
C GLN A 4 -8.33 -5.76 -5.53
N THR A 5 -9.06 -6.33 -4.57
CA THR A 5 -10.06 -5.62 -3.77
C THR A 5 -9.38 -4.61 -2.85
N PHE A 6 -8.27 -5.00 -2.22
CA PHE A 6 -7.48 -4.08 -1.39
C PHE A 6 -6.92 -2.93 -2.21
N ALA A 7 -6.31 -3.20 -3.37
CA ALA A 7 -5.81 -2.18 -4.28
C ALA A 7 -6.90 -1.15 -4.67
N SER A 8 -8.10 -1.62 -5.01
CA SER A 8 -9.25 -0.74 -5.27
C SER A 8 -9.67 0.08 -4.04
N LEU A 9 -9.67 -0.52 -2.85
CA LEU A 9 -10.02 0.16 -1.59
C LEU A 9 -9.04 1.30 -1.26
N ILE A 10 -7.74 1.07 -1.46
CA ILE A 10 -6.71 2.09 -1.26
C ILE A 10 -6.57 3.03 -2.47
N GLY A 11 -7.26 2.74 -3.59
CA GLY A 11 -7.23 3.53 -4.83
C GLY A 11 -5.90 3.46 -5.57
N ILE A 12 -5.23 2.31 -5.49
CA ILE A 12 -3.96 2.02 -6.16
C ILE A 12 -4.19 0.99 -7.26
N ASN A 13 -3.44 1.09 -8.35
CA ASN A 13 -3.52 0.10 -9.41
C ASN A 13 -3.07 -1.28 -8.89
N TYR A 14 -3.80 -2.34 -9.25
CA TYR A 14 -3.47 -3.71 -8.88
C TYR A 14 -2.00 -4.08 -9.20
N LYS A 15 -1.48 -3.69 -10.37
CA LYS A 15 -0.07 -3.97 -10.73
C LYS A 15 0.92 -3.30 -9.79
N THR A 16 0.62 -2.06 -9.37
CA THR A 16 1.46 -1.32 -8.43
C THR A 16 1.45 -1.97 -7.06
N TYR A 17 0.26 -2.33 -6.55
CA TYR A 17 0.12 -3.07 -5.30
C TYR A 17 0.82 -4.43 -5.36
N TYR A 18 0.71 -5.14 -6.48
CA TYR A 18 1.36 -6.41 -6.72
C TYR A 18 2.89 -6.33 -6.67
N SER A 19 3.46 -5.26 -7.24
CA SER A 19 4.90 -5.00 -7.13
C SER A 19 5.35 -4.72 -5.69
N TRP A 20 4.49 -4.11 -4.87
CA TRP A 20 4.75 -3.88 -3.45
C TRP A 20 4.74 -5.18 -2.65
N GLU A 21 3.74 -6.05 -2.85
CA GLU A 21 3.67 -7.35 -2.17
C GLU A 21 4.85 -8.26 -2.51
N ARG A 22 5.34 -8.20 -3.76
CA ARG A 22 6.52 -8.96 -4.18
C ARG A 22 7.85 -8.33 -3.75
N GLY A 23 7.85 -7.16 -3.12
CA GLY A 23 9.07 -6.43 -2.75
C GLY A 23 9.89 -5.94 -3.95
N VAL A 24 9.32 -5.94 -5.16
CA VAL A 24 9.98 -5.51 -6.40
C VAL A 24 10.12 -3.99 -6.43
N ALA A 25 9.14 -3.28 -5.86
CA ALA A 25 9.16 -1.84 -5.72
C ALA A 25 8.47 -1.45 -4.40
N GLY A 26 8.92 -0.39 -3.75
CA GLY A 26 8.21 0.22 -2.63
C GLY A 26 7.26 1.33 -3.08
N PRO A 27 6.24 1.68 -2.29
CA PRO A 27 5.53 2.94 -2.48
C PRO A 27 6.46 4.13 -2.21
N SER A 28 6.21 5.26 -2.89
CA SER A 28 6.77 6.55 -2.48
C SER A 28 6.20 6.98 -1.12
N LEU A 29 6.94 7.81 -0.38
CA LEU A 29 6.50 8.34 0.92
C LEU A 29 5.09 8.97 0.87
N GLU A 30 4.82 9.80 -0.14
CA GLU A 30 3.48 10.38 -0.36
C GLU A 30 2.38 9.32 -0.50
N THR A 31 2.65 8.26 -1.26
CA THR A 31 1.70 7.19 -1.52
C THR A 31 1.47 6.39 -0.24
N ALA A 32 2.55 6.04 0.46
CA ALA A 32 2.47 5.35 1.74
C ALA A 32 1.63 6.15 2.76
N LEU A 33 1.86 7.47 2.87
CA LEU A 33 1.06 8.35 3.73
C LEU A 33 -0.42 8.44 3.29
N LYS A 34 -0.70 8.55 1.99
CA LYS A 34 -2.08 8.59 1.45
C LYS A 34 -2.84 7.30 1.79
N VAL A 35 -2.20 6.15 1.63
CA VAL A 35 -2.80 4.85 1.93
C VAL A 35 -2.97 4.67 3.44
N ALA A 36 -1.97 5.00 4.25
CA ALA A 36 -2.07 4.95 5.71
C ALA A 36 -3.22 5.82 6.23
N LYS A 37 -3.36 7.04 5.69
CA LYS A 37 -4.49 7.94 5.99
C LYS A 37 -5.84 7.34 5.62
N LYS A 38 -5.95 6.67 4.47
CA LYS A 38 -7.18 5.96 4.06
C LYS A 38 -7.52 4.79 4.97
N LEU A 39 -6.51 4.06 5.41
CA LEU A 39 -6.66 2.92 6.32
C LEU A 39 -6.85 3.35 7.78
N ASN A 40 -6.78 4.66 8.06
CA ASN A 40 -6.79 5.22 9.41
C ASN A 40 -5.72 4.59 10.32
N LYS A 41 -4.56 4.27 9.74
CA LYS A 41 -3.41 3.69 10.42
C LYS A 41 -2.19 4.59 10.27
N LYS A 42 -1.17 4.41 11.11
CA LYS A 42 0.12 5.03 10.88
C LYS A 42 0.81 4.35 9.70
N VAL A 43 1.70 5.08 9.02
CA VAL A 43 2.45 4.52 7.89
C VAL A 43 3.32 3.33 8.33
N GLU A 44 3.83 3.38 9.57
CA GLU A 44 4.64 2.36 10.22
C GLU A 44 3.86 1.06 10.49
N ASP A 45 2.55 1.16 10.71
CA ASP A 45 1.66 0.00 10.87
C ASP A 45 1.32 -0.68 9.53
N VAL A 46 1.54 0.02 8.41
CA VAL A 46 1.20 -0.48 7.06
C VAL A 46 2.46 -0.93 6.32
N TRP A 47 3.58 -0.23 6.51
CA TRP A 47 4.88 -0.57 5.94
C TRP A 47 5.89 -0.77 7.06
N TYR A 48 6.28 -2.03 7.23
CA TYR A 48 7.34 -2.43 8.15
C TYR A 48 8.69 -2.24 7.44
N LEU A 49 9.63 -1.53 8.08
CA LEU A 49 10.93 -1.12 7.52
C LEU A 49 12.13 -1.76 8.23
N ASP A 50 11.93 -2.85 8.98
CA ASP A 50 12.99 -3.58 9.69
C ASP A 50 13.79 -4.51 8.77
#